data_AF-A0A9W9IX82-F1
#
_entry.id   AF-A0A9W9IX82-F1
#
_cell.length_a   1.000
_cell.length_b   1.000
_cell.length_c   1.000
_cell.angle_alpha   90.00
_cell.angle_beta   90.00
_cell.angle_gamma   90.00
#
_symmetry.space_group_name_H-M   'P 1'
#
loop_
_entity.id
_entity.type
_entity.pdbx_description
1 polymer ?
#
loop_
_entity_poly.entity_id
_entity_poly.type
_entity_poly.pdbx_seq_one_letter_code
_entity_poly.pdbx_strand_id
1 'polypeptide(L)'
;MASMGFSEPTLLELVPTLVGESNFSTWTTSLKWTLDSRDLRYYELLTGLWSEPRAVDPTQPSPAEVDSRAQWDTASRYLLPLLNATVHQTVKFYILDADNARTAYGNLHRAFAARSYEAGFSNFLRLMNTTYTSNRPQAFVNEWRMALGELQECNSTKLTPLLIFYHFLNAVSVNPAVHPWLDSFLNSKVSTDTTIEATFADFVVSEDRRLNTLNQAHNFSFTKVNHLPFFCQFHNRQAGHSSENCFRNPANQLPLDQVAMAAVTAPAQAPGERTVTEDPPAQ
;
A
#
# COMPACT_ATOMS: atom_id res chain seq x y z
N MET A 1 40.41 -43.74 29.22
CA MET A 1 39.87 -42.74 28.29
C MET A 1 39.24 -41.64 29.12
N ALA A 2 39.84 -40.45 29.12
CA ALA A 2 39.28 -39.30 29.82
C ALA A 2 38.07 -38.79 29.04
N SER A 3 36.91 -38.75 29.69
CA SER A 3 35.74 -38.06 29.16
C SER A 3 36.08 -36.56 29.17
N MET A 4 36.34 -35.98 27.99
CA MET A 4 36.33 -34.52 27.86
C MET A 4 34.88 -34.09 28.07
N GLY A 5 34.55 -33.70 29.30
CA GLY A 5 33.27 -33.09 29.60
C GLY A 5 33.19 -31.75 28.87
N PHE A 6 32.50 -31.73 27.74
CA PHE A 6 32.05 -30.48 27.14
C PHE A 6 30.99 -29.89 28.09
N SER A 7 31.38 -28.89 28.86
CA SER A 7 30.43 -28.07 29.61
C SER A 7 29.58 -27.29 28.61
N GLU A 8 28.26 -27.27 28.82
CA GLU A 8 27.36 -26.48 28.00
C GLU A 8 27.73 -24.99 28.12
N PRO A 9 27.95 -24.29 27.00
CA PRO A 9 28.34 -22.89 27.03
C PRO A 9 27.26 -22.02 27.69
N THR A 10 27.71 -21.06 28.47
CA THR A 10 26.80 -20.17 29.21
C THR A 10 26.12 -19.18 28.27
N LEU A 11 24.98 -18.61 28.69
CA LEU A 11 24.27 -17.61 27.85
C LEU A 11 25.18 -16.41 27.52
N LEU A 12 26.06 -16.02 28.45
CA LEU A 12 27.01 -14.91 28.29
C LEU A 12 28.12 -15.20 27.28
N GLU A 13 28.41 -16.48 27.02
CA GLU A 13 29.38 -16.89 26.01
C GLU A 13 28.78 -16.86 24.60
N LEU A 14 27.46 -17.05 24.50
CA LEU A 14 26.75 -17.19 23.22
C LEU A 14 26.04 -15.90 22.78
N VAL A 15 25.64 -15.06 23.72
CA VAL A 15 24.92 -13.81 23.44
C VAL A 15 25.86 -12.63 23.67
N PRO A 16 26.15 -11.80 22.65
CA PRO A 16 26.99 -10.62 22.83
C PRO A 16 26.33 -9.66 23.82
N THR A 17 27.07 -8.77 24.46
CA THR A 17 26.46 -7.78 25.36
C THR A 17 25.69 -6.72 24.55
N LEU A 18 24.42 -6.45 24.88
CA LEU A 18 23.64 -5.35 24.28
C LEU A 18 24.19 -4.00 24.76
N VAL A 19 24.67 -3.18 23.83
CA VAL A 19 25.23 -1.84 24.12
C VAL A 19 24.31 -0.73 23.63
N GLY A 20 23.48 -0.99 22.62
CA GLY A 20 22.47 -0.04 22.13
C GLY A 20 21.92 -0.42 20.76
N GLU A 21 21.44 0.59 20.03
CA GLU A 21 20.79 0.46 18.70
C GLU A 21 21.69 -0.26 17.69
N SER A 22 23.00 0.00 17.72
CA SER A 22 23.96 -0.49 16.72
C SER A 22 24.17 -2.00 16.73
N ASN A 23 23.95 -2.67 17.86
CA ASN A 23 24.11 -4.13 17.97
C ASN A 23 22.83 -4.86 18.38
N PHE A 24 21.69 -4.17 18.40
CA PHE A 24 20.42 -4.75 18.84
C PHE A 24 19.98 -5.95 17.97
N SER A 25 20.11 -5.86 16.63
CA SER A 25 19.73 -6.96 15.74
C SER A 25 20.59 -8.21 15.96
N THR A 26 21.91 -8.04 16.10
CA THR A 26 22.83 -9.15 16.43
C THR A 26 22.54 -9.74 17.80
N TRP A 27 22.30 -8.88 18.79
CA TRP A 27 21.96 -9.29 20.15
C TRP A 27 20.66 -10.11 20.18
N THR A 28 19.58 -9.60 19.59
CA THR A 28 18.28 -10.27 19.62
C THR A 28 18.30 -11.59 18.84
N THR A 29 19.03 -11.65 17.72
CA THR A 29 19.21 -12.89 16.95
C THR A 29 19.97 -13.94 17.73
N SER A 30 21.09 -13.57 18.37
CA SER A 30 21.89 -14.49 19.19
C SER A 30 21.11 -14.96 20.43
N LEU A 31 20.37 -14.04 21.06
CA LEU A 31 19.48 -14.35 22.17
C LEU A 31 18.41 -15.36 21.75
N LYS A 32 17.74 -15.12 20.62
CA LYS A 32 16.73 -16.04 20.07
C LYS A 32 17.30 -17.44 19.90
N TRP A 33 18.39 -17.59 19.15
CA TRP A 33 18.95 -18.91 18.87
C TRP A 33 19.41 -19.64 20.14
N THR A 34 19.97 -18.90 21.11
CA THR A 34 20.42 -19.51 22.37
C THR A 34 19.26 -19.91 23.28
N LEU A 35 18.15 -19.17 23.26
CA LEU A 35 16.95 -19.53 24.01
C LEU A 35 16.21 -20.71 23.35
N ASP A 36 16.05 -20.66 22.02
CA ASP A 36 15.39 -21.71 21.24
C ASP A 36 16.11 -23.06 21.35
N SER A 37 17.43 -23.07 21.51
CA SER A 37 18.20 -24.30 21.72
C SER A 37 17.96 -24.95 23.10
N ARG A 38 17.42 -24.19 24.07
CA ARG A 38 17.14 -24.65 25.43
C ARG A 38 15.67 -25.00 25.63
N ASP A 39 14.77 -24.07 25.30
CA ASP A 39 13.32 -24.27 25.29
C ASP A 39 12.70 -23.25 24.32
N LEU A 40 12.00 -23.72 23.29
CA LEU A 40 11.34 -22.88 22.29
C LEU A 40 10.38 -21.85 22.92
N ARG A 41 9.80 -22.17 24.08
CA ARG A 41 8.86 -21.29 24.78
C ARG A 41 9.53 -20.08 25.40
N TYR A 42 10.85 -20.10 25.62
CA TYR A 42 11.54 -18.97 26.24
C TYR A 42 11.51 -17.72 25.37
N TYR A 43 11.82 -17.84 24.08
CA TYR A 43 11.74 -16.69 23.19
C TYR A 43 10.28 -16.30 22.90
N GLU A 44 9.35 -17.26 22.89
CA GLU A 44 7.91 -17.00 22.80
C GLU A 44 7.39 -16.18 24.01
N LEU A 45 7.91 -16.44 25.22
CA LEU A 45 7.58 -15.65 26.41
C LEU A 45 8.04 -14.20 26.26
N LEU A 46 9.28 -13.99 25.81
CA LEU A 46 9.85 -12.65 25.64
C LEU A 46 9.07 -11.83 24.62
N THR A 47 8.69 -12.45 23.51
CA THR A 47 7.93 -11.82 22.42
C THR A 47 6.43 -11.72 22.70
N GLY A 48 5.94 -12.41 23.72
CA GLY A 48 4.53 -12.43 24.11
C GLY A 48 3.66 -13.41 23.33
N LEU A 49 4.25 -14.27 22.49
CA LEU A 49 3.57 -15.41 21.87
C LEU A 49 3.10 -16.40 22.94
N TRP A 50 3.95 -16.68 23.94
CA TRP A 50 3.52 -17.37 25.16
C TRP A 50 3.04 -16.34 26.18
N SER A 51 1.73 -16.08 26.12
CA SER A 51 1.07 -15.11 26.98
C SER A 51 0.97 -15.58 28.43
N GLU A 52 1.02 -14.61 29.35
CA GLU A 52 0.72 -14.84 30.76
C GLU A 52 -0.69 -15.45 30.88
N PRO A 53 -0.85 -16.61 31.52
CA PRO A 53 -2.16 -17.20 31.76
C PRO A 53 -3.07 -16.21 32.50
N ARG A 54 -4.34 -16.12 32.08
CA ARG A 54 -5.31 -15.24 32.73
C ARG A 54 -5.42 -15.58 34.22
N ALA A 55 -5.78 -14.56 35.02
CA ALA A 55 -6.06 -14.75 36.43
C ALA A 55 -7.03 -15.93 36.59
N VAL A 56 -6.55 -16.96 37.30
CA VAL A 56 -7.32 -18.18 37.53
C VAL A 56 -8.57 -17.81 38.32
N ASP A 57 -9.71 -18.46 38.04
CA ASP A 57 -10.92 -18.27 38.84
C ASP A 57 -10.54 -18.48 40.33
N PRO A 58 -10.66 -17.45 41.19
CA PRO A 58 -10.20 -17.54 42.57
C PRO A 58 -11.00 -18.54 43.40
N THR A 59 -12.13 -19.03 42.90
CA THR A 59 -13.01 -19.96 43.60
C THR A 59 -12.82 -21.41 43.20
N GLN A 60 -12.33 -21.70 41.98
CA GLN A 60 -12.10 -23.07 41.53
C GLN A 60 -11.08 -23.19 40.38
N PRO A 61 -9.78 -23.03 40.66
CA PRO A 61 -8.74 -23.18 39.65
C PRO A 61 -8.65 -24.63 39.16
N SER A 62 -8.62 -24.85 37.84
CA SER A 62 -8.32 -26.18 37.31
C SER A 62 -6.83 -26.50 37.51
N PRO A 63 -6.44 -27.77 37.74
CA PRO A 63 -5.02 -28.15 37.87
C PRO A 63 -4.17 -27.68 36.69
N ALA A 64 -4.70 -27.74 35.47
CA ALA A 64 -4.02 -27.29 34.26
C ALA A 64 -3.75 -25.78 34.24
N GLU A 65 -4.64 -24.96 34.79
CA GLU A 65 -4.44 -23.51 34.89
C GLU A 65 -3.33 -23.18 35.89
N VAL A 66 -3.34 -23.85 37.06
CA VAL A 66 -2.28 -23.69 38.07
C VAL A 66 -0.92 -24.09 37.50
N ASP A 67 -0.84 -25.23 36.82
CA ASP A 67 0.40 -25.71 36.22
C ASP A 67 0.91 -24.77 35.13
N SER A 68 0.02 -24.26 34.26
CA SER A 68 0.39 -23.32 33.20
C SER A 68 0.93 -21.99 33.76
N ARG A 69 0.31 -21.47 34.84
CA ARG A 69 0.77 -20.27 35.53
C ARG A 69 2.14 -20.49 36.18
N ALA A 70 2.31 -21.61 36.89
CA ALA A 70 3.55 -21.96 37.54
C ALA A 70 4.71 -22.11 36.53
N GLN A 71 4.44 -22.72 35.37
CA GLN A 71 5.42 -22.83 34.28
C GLN A 71 5.81 -21.46 33.73
N TRP A 72 4.83 -20.60 33.45
CA TRP A 72 5.10 -19.25 32.94
C TRP A 72 5.91 -18.41 33.95
N ASP A 73 5.55 -18.45 35.23
CA ASP A 73 6.27 -17.73 36.29
C ASP A 73 7.68 -18.23 36.49
N THR A 74 7.88 -19.55 36.40
CA THR A 74 9.20 -20.15 36.52
C THR A 74 10.10 -19.73 35.36
N ALA A 75 9.58 -19.80 34.13
CA ALA A 75 10.30 -19.35 32.94
C ALA A 75 10.62 -17.85 33.00
N SER A 76 9.65 -17.03 33.37
CA SER A 76 9.82 -15.58 33.49
C SER A 76 10.88 -15.19 34.54
N ARG A 77 10.83 -15.82 35.73
CA ARG A 77 11.83 -15.61 36.79
C ARG A 77 13.23 -16.09 36.40
N TYR A 78 13.31 -17.16 35.61
CA TYR A 78 14.58 -17.66 35.08
C TYR A 78 15.18 -16.72 34.03
N LEU A 79 14.35 -16.17 33.13
CA LEU A 79 14.81 -15.34 32.02
C LEU A 79 15.19 -13.91 32.42
N LEU A 80 14.57 -13.34 33.44
CA LEU A 80 14.83 -11.94 33.81
C LEU A 80 16.29 -11.67 34.22
N PRO A 81 16.92 -12.46 35.13
CA PRO A 81 18.34 -12.31 35.46
C PRO A 81 19.26 -12.56 34.26
N LEU A 82 18.88 -13.49 33.39
CA LEU A 82 19.62 -13.81 32.17
C LEU A 82 19.63 -12.64 31.18
N LEU A 83 18.48 -12.03 30.93
CA LEU A 83 18.38 -10.80 30.14
C LEU A 83 19.27 -9.71 30.74
N ASN A 84 19.16 -9.46 32.05
CA ASN A 84 19.97 -8.46 32.74
C ASN A 84 21.48 -8.71 32.61
N ALA A 85 21.92 -9.97 32.57
CA ALA A 85 23.32 -10.32 32.40
C ALA A 85 23.82 -10.03 30.97
N THR A 86 22.97 -10.15 29.96
CA THR A 86 23.32 -9.88 28.54
C THR A 86 23.30 -8.39 28.18
N VAL A 87 23.03 -7.49 29.12
CA VAL A 87 22.83 -6.06 28.86
C VAL A 87 23.96 -5.24 29.48
N HIS A 88 24.53 -4.31 28.71
CA HIS A 88 25.57 -3.41 29.19
C HIS A 88 25.03 -2.47 30.27
N GLN A 89 25.90 -2.04 31.19
CA GLN A 89 25.51 -1.19 32.32
C GLN A 89 24.78 0.09 31.88
N THR A 90 25.16 0.68 30.75
CA THR A 90 24.52 1.88 30.20
C THR A 90 23.10 1.65 29.69
N VAL A 91 22.69 0.41 29.45
CA VAL A 91 21.38 0.05 28.90
C VAL A 91 20.46 -0.51 29.99
N LYS A 92 21.00 -0.89 31.16
CA LYS A 92 20.21 -1.49 32.24
C LYS A 92 19.06 -0.62 32.72
N PHE A 93 19.14 0.70 32.58
CA PHE A 93 18.04 1.58 32.99
C PHE A 93 16.71 1.30 32.27
N TYR A 94 16.73 0.71 31.07
CA TYR A 94 15.50 0.32 30.35
C TYR A 94 14.78 -0.89 30.96
N ILE A 95 15.44 -1.64 31.84
CA ILE A 95 14.90 -2.87 32.45
C ILE A 95 14.84 -2.83 33.97
N LEU A 96 15.22 -1.72 34.61
CA LEU A 96 15.24 -1.60 36.08
C LEU A 96 13.85 -1.80 36.69
N ASP A 97 12.82 -1.24 36.07
CA ASP A 97 11.44 -1.28 36.56
C ASP A 97 10.65 -2.47 36.00
N ALA A 98 11.31 -3.39 35.29
CA ALA A 98 10.65 -4.55 34.73
C ALA A 98 10.40 -5.61 35.81
N ASP A 99 9.14 -5.93 36.01
CA ASP A 99 8.63 -6.94 36.93
C ASP A 99 8.83 -8.38 36.43
N ASN A 100 9.00 -8.54 35.11
CA ASN A 100 9.10 -9.82 34.45
C ASN A 100 9.96 -9.75 33.17
N ALA A 101 10.40 -10.90 32.67
CA ALA A 101 11.31 -10.98 31.52
C ALA A 101 10.70 -10.40 30.22
N ARG A 102 9.38 -10.55 30.05
CA ARG A 102 8.65 -10.02 28.89
C ARG A 102 8.66 -8.50 28.90
N THR A 103 8.35 -7.88 30.04
CA THR A 103 8.39 -6.42 30.22
C THR A 103 9.80 -5.90 29.94
N ALA A 104 10.83 -6.56 30.48
CA ALA A 104 12.23 -6.18 30.27
C ALA A 104 12.61 -6.22 28.78
N TYR A 105 12.36 -7.34 28.09
CA TYR A 105 12.61 -7.47 26.67
C TYR A 105 11.81 -6.46 25.85
N GLY A 106 10.53 -6.27 26.16
CA GLY A 106 9.66 -5.31 25.49
C GLY A 106 10.16 -3.86 25.59
N ASN A 107 10.73 -3.47 26.74
CA ASN A 107 11.32 -2.14 26.91
C ASN A 107 12.60 -1.97 26.08
N LEU A 108 13.49 -2.97 26.07
CA LEU A 108 14.69 -2.96 25.22
C LEU A 108 14.32 -2.92 23.74
N HIS A 109 13.35 -3.73 23.33
CA HIS A 109 12.86 -3.77 21.96
C HIS A 109 12.27 -2.42 21.55
N ARG A 110 11.45 -1.80 22.40
CA ARG A 110 10.90 -0.46 22.12
C ARG A 110 11.99 0.60 22.02
N ALA A 111 13.04 0.51 22.85
CA ALA A 111 14.13 1.47 22.84
C ALA A 111 15.02 1.36 21.59
N PHE A 112 15.28 0.14 21.11
CA PHE A 112 16.36 -0.09 20.14
C PHE A 112 15.91 -0.70 18.80
N ALA A 113 14.80 -1.42 18.74
CA ALA A 113 14.39 -2.10 17.51
C ALA A 113 14.04 -1.10 16.40
N ALA A 114 13.31 -0.03 16.75
CA ALA A 114 12.89 1.00 15.81
C ALA A 114 14.06 1.74 15.14
N ARG A 115 15.23 1.78 15.78
CA ARG A 115 16.43 2.46 15.27
C ARG A 115 17.56 1.50 14.94
N SER A 116 17.24 0.20 14.89
CA SER A 116 18.18 -0.81 14.46
C SER A 116 18.55 -0.59 12.98
N TYR A 117 19.74 -1.02 12.60
CA TYR A 117 20.17 -1.02 11.20
C TYR A 117 19.16 -1.73 10.28
N GLU A 118 18.58 -2.84 10.74
CA GLU A 118 17.60 -3.62 9.99
C GLU A 118 16.29 -2.87 9.75
N ALA A 119 15.79 -2.15 10.77
CA ALA A 119 14.63 -1.27 10.63
C ALA A 119 14.94 -0.11 9.67
N GLY A 120 16.10 0.52 9.82
CA GLY A 120 16.57 1.57 8.92
C GLY A 120 16.70 1.10 7.47
N PHE A 121 17.26 -0.09 7.24
CA PHE A 121 17.40 -0.69 5.92
C PHE A 121 16.04 -1.08 5.32
N SER A 122 15.14 -1.63 6.12
CA SER A 122 13.77 -1.96 5.67
C SER A 122 13.00 -0.70 5.26
N ASN A 123 13.12 0.39 6.02
CA ASN A 123 12.51 1.68 5.68
C ASN A 123 13.18 2.32 4.46
N PHE A 124 14.50 2.13 4.27
CA PHE A 124 15.19 2.56 3.07
C PHE A 124 14.67 1.81 1.83
N LEU A 125 14.55 0.49 1.90
CA LEU A 125 13.96 -0.31 0.82
C LEU A 125 12.52 0.09 0.52
N ARG A 126 11.72 0.37 1.56
CA ARG A 126 10.35 0.89 1.41
C ARG A 126 10.36 2.18 0.60
N LEU A 127 11.15 3.17 1.01
CA LEU A 127 11.29 4.45 0.30
C LEU A 127 11.72 4.26 -1.16
N MET A 128 12.70 3.39 -1.41
CA MET A 128 13.20 3.12 -2.77
C MET A 128 12.17 2.43 -3.67
N ASN A 129 11.29 1.62 -3.09
CA ASN A 129 10.25 0.89 -3.82
C ASN A 129 8.94 1.68 -3.97
N THR A 130 8.72 2.72 -3.18
CA THR A 130 7.60 3.66 -3.35
C THR A 130 7.82 4.48 -4.63
N THR A 131 7.30 3.98 -5.73
CA THR A 131 7.45 4.56 -7.07
C THR A 131 6.11 4.99 -7.63
N TYR A 132 6.11 6.04 -8.45
CA TYR A 132 4.87 6.53 -9.05
C TYR A 132 4.46 5.59 -10.17
N THR A 133 3.47 4.74 -9.91
CA THR A 133 2.93 3.79 -10.90
C THR A 133 1.43 3.93 -11.09
N SER A 134 0.73 4.55 -10.14
CA SER A 134 -0.70 4.80 -10.20
C SER A 134 -0.97 6.18 -10.80
N ASN A 135 -2.12 6.36 -11.46
CA ASN A 135 -2.59 7.68 -11.90
C ASN A 135 -3.20 8.49 -10.73
N ARG A 136 -2.55 8.48 -9.55
CA ARG A 136 -3.00 9.14 -8.32
C ARG A 136 -1.85 9.94 -7.70
N PRO A 137 -1.48 11.10 -8.27
CA PRO A 137 -0.26 11.82 -7.91
C PRO A 137 -0.23 12.26 -6.44
N GLN A 138 -1.34 12.79 -5.90
CA GLN A 138 -1.41 13.20 -4.49
C GLN A 138 -1.23 12.02 -3.51
N ALA A 139 -1.82 10.86 -3.84
CA ALA A 139 -1.70 9.67 -2.99
C ALA A 139 -0.25 9.17 -2.95
N PHE A 140 0.40 9.14 -4.11
CA PHE A 140 1.81 8.79 -4.22
C PHE A 140 2.70 9.75 -3.41
N VAL A 141 2.54 11.07 -3.56
CA VAL A 141 3.35 12.05 -2.81
C VAL A 141 3.18 11.88 -1.30
N ASN A 142 1.95 11.61 -0.83
CA ASN A 142 1.68 11.37 0.57
C ASN A 142 2.38 10.09 1.07
N GLU A 143 2.28 9.00 0.33
CA GLU A 143 2.92 7.71 0.67
C GLU A 143 4.45 7.85 0.70
N TRP A 144 5.02 8.52 -0.31
CA TRP A 144 6.45 8.76 -0.42
C TRP A 144 6.97 9.62 0.73
N ARG A 145 6.25 10.69 1.10
CA ARG A 145 6.57 11.53 2.27
C ARG A 145 6.53 10.74 3.57
N MET A 146 5.55 9.86 3.75
CA MET A 146 5.47 9.00 4.93
C MET A 146 6.69 8.07 5.01
N ALA A 147 7.04 7.40 3.91
CA ALA A 147 8.21 6.53 3.87
C ALA A 147 9.52 7.28 4.15
N LEU A 148 9.66 8.52 3.66
CA LEU A 148 10.80 9.38 3.97
C LEU A 148 10.85 9.74 5.46
N GLY A 149 9.71 10.10 6.05
CA GLY A 149 9.60 10.40 7.48
C GLY A 149 10.03 9.23 8.35
N GLU A 150 9.51 8.03 8.07
CA GLU A 150 9.89 6.79 8.77
C GLU A 150 11.40 6.50 8.66
N LEU A 151 12.01 6.71 7.49
CA LEU A 151 13.45 6.54 7.33
C LEU A 151 14.26 7.56 8.15
N GLN A 152 13.81 8.82 8.19
CA GLN A 152 14.48 9.90 8.93
C GLN A 152 14.36 9.75 10.45
N GLU A 153 13.32 9.08 10.94
CA GLU A 153 13.17 8.76 12.36
C GLU A 153 14.10 7.62 12.82
N CYS A 154 14.40 6.68 11.93
CA CYS A 154 15.25 5.52 12.22
C CYS A 154 16.75 5.80 12.07
N ASN A 155 17.14 6.69 11.15
CA ASN A 155 18.55 7.00 10.90
C ASN A 155 18.99 8.27 11.64
N SER A 156 20.04 8.14 12.44
CA SER A 156 20.71 9.27 13.10
C SER A 156 21.37 10.24 12.10
N THR A 157 21.67 9.78 10.88
CA THR A 157 22.10 10.64 9.75
C THR A 157 20.91 11.00 8.86
N LYS A 158 20.47 12.26 8.94
CA LYS A 158 19.45 12.82 8.04
C LYS A 158 19.96 12.83 6.60
N LEU A 159 19.12 12.37 5.66
CA LEU A 159 19.39 12.53 4.22
C LEU A 159 19.53 14.02 3.88
N THR A 160 20.49 14.34 3.03
CA THR A 160 20.64 15.72 2.53
C THR A 160 19.45 16.07 1.63
N PRO A 161 19.03 17.34 1.57
CA PRO A 161 17.95 17.76 0.66
C PRO A 161 18.20 17.31 -0.78
N LEU A 162 19.46 17.38 -1.23
CA LEU A 162 19.86 16.94 -2.56
C LEU A 162 19.59 15.44 -2.81
N LEU A 163 19.90 14.57 -1.85
CA LEU A 163 19.59 13.14 -1.96
C LEU A 163 18.08 12.89 -1.99
N ILE A 164 17.32 13.60 -1.16
CA ILE A 164 15.85 13.53 -1.14
C ILE A 164 15.29 13.88 -2.52
N PHE A 165 15.79 14.95 -3.14
CA PHE A 165 15.42 15.32 -4.52
C PHE A 165 15.72 14.20 -5.51
N TYR A 166 16.95 13.68 -5.54
CA TYR A 166 17.32 12.63 -6.47
C TYR A 166 16.44 11.38 -6.33
N HIS A 167 16.18 10.95 -5.10
CA HIS A 167 15.32 9.80 -4.86
C HIS A 167 13.88 10.04 -5.31
N PHE A 168 13.33 11.23 -5.08
CA PHE A 168 11.99 11.57 -5.55
C PHE A 168 11.90 11.58 -7.08
N LEU A 169 12.84 12.26 -7.75
CA LEU A 169 12.88 12.31 -9.21
C LEU A 169 13.01 10.91 -9.83
N ASN A 170 13.83 10.05 -9.22
CA ASN A 170 13.93 8.65 -9.63
C ASN A 170 12.64 7.86 -9.38
N ALA A 171 11.94 8.11 -8.27
CA ALA A 171 10.69 7.43 -7.97
C ALA A 171 9.57 7.76 -8.98
N VAL A 172 9.54 8.99 -9.50
CA VAL A 172 8.55 9.40 -10.51
C VAL A 172 8.94 9.06 -11.94
N SER A 173 10.24 8.92 -12.24
CA SER A 173 10.73 8.59 -13.59
C SER A 173 10.36 7.18 -14.06
N VAL A 174 9.98 6.29 -13.13
CA VAL A 174 9.48 4.94 -13.42
C VAL A 174 8.24 4.99 -14.31
N ASN A 175 7.44 6.05 -14.25
CA ASN A 175 6.30 6.24 -15.14
C ASN A 175 6.70 7.07 -16.37
N PRO A 176 6.65 6.50 -17.59
CA PRO A 176 7.01 7.23 -18.81
C PRO A 176 6.14 8.47 -19.07
N ALA A 177 4.91 8.49 -18.55
CA ALA A 177 4.01 9.63 -18.73
C ALA A 177 4.51 10.92 -18.04
N VAL A 178 5.43 10.78 -17.09
CA VAL A 178 6.01 11.89 -16.31
C VAL A 178 7.25 12.48 -16.97
N HIS A 179 7.86 11.79 -17.95
CA HIS A 179 9.10 12.26 -18.60
C HIS A 179 9.03 13.69 -19.15
N PRO A 180 7.93 14.14 -19.80
CA PRO A 180 7.82 15.53 -20.24
C PRO A 180 7.91 16.56 -19.10
N TRP A 181 7.36 16.22 -17.93
CA TRP A 181 7.48 17.07 -16.73
C TRP A 181 8.90 17.04 -16.18
N LEU A 182 9.54 15.87 -16.10
CA LEU A 182 10.93 15.74 -15.65
C LEU A 182 11.88 16.54 -16.52
N ASP A 183 11.77 16.42 -17.84
CA ASP A 183 12.60 17.17 -18.79
C ASP A 183 12.40 18.67 -18.62
N SER A 184 11.15 19.12 -18.49
CA SER A 184 10.85 20.53 -18.23
C SER A 184 11.42 20.99 -16.89
N PHE A 185 11.30 20.18 -15.84
CA PHE A 185 11.76 20.49 -14.49
C PHE A 185 13.29 20.61 -14.43
N LEU A 186 14.02 19.69 -15.06
CA LEU A 186 15.48 19.68 -15.11
C LEU A 186 16.07 20.77 -16.02
N ASN A 187 15.37 21.13 -17.09
CA ASN A 187 15.79 22.20 -18.01
C ASN A 187 15.39 23.60 -17.50
N SER A 188 14.36 23.68 -16.67
CA SER A 188 14.11 24.83 -15.81
C SER A 188 15.35 25.00 -14.94
N LYS A 189 15.92 26.21 -14.86
CA LYS A 189 16.99 26.52 -13.91
C LYS A 189 16.41 26.36 -12.50
N VAL A 190 16.41 25.13 -11.98
CA VAL A 190 16.02 24.82 -10.61
C VAL A 190 16.86 25.73 -9.73
N SER A 191 16.20 26.74 -9.15
CA SER A 191 16.88 27.70 -8.29
C SER A 191 17.44 26.95 -7.09
N THR A 192 18.51 27.45 -6.50
CA THR A 192 18.96 27.01 -5.17
C THR A 192 17.86 27.12 -4.10
N ASP A 193 16.80 27.90 -4.38
CA ASP A 193 15.64 28.09 -3.51
C ASP A 193 14.49 27.10 -3.76
N THR A 194 14.58 26.21 -4.75
CA THR A 194 13.53 25.21 -4.98
C THR A 194 13.50 24.24 -3.80
N THR A 195 12.41 24.27 -3.03
CA THR A 195 12.18 23.36 -1.92
C THR A 195 11.56 22.05 -2.40
N ILE A 196 11.79 20.97 -1.65
CA ILE A 196 11.20 19.67 -1.99
C ILE A 196 9.67 19.73 -2.01
N GLU A 197 9.08 20.52 -1.11
CA GLU A 197 7.63 20.74 -1.05
C GLU A 197 7.11 21.48 -2.30
N ALA A 198 7.87 22.44 -2.83
CA ALA A 198 7.52 23.10 -4.09
C ALA A 198 7.56 22.10 -5.26
N THR A 199 8.53 21.21 -5.28
CA THR A 199 8.62 20.14 -6.30
C THR A 199 7.49 19.13 -6.18
N PHE A 200 7.06 18.76 -4.97
CA PHE A 200 5.89 17.92 -4.78
C PHE A 200 4.62 18.58 -5.33
N ALA A 201 4.40 19.85 -5.01
CA ALA A 201 3.23 20.59 -5.48
C ALA A 201 3.23 20.72 -7.01
N ASP A 202 4.37 21.06 -7.61
CA ASP A 202 4.53 21.19 -9.06
C ASP A 202 4.26 19.85 -9.78
N PHE A 203 4.81 18.75 -9.26
CA PHE A 203 4.55 17.40 -9.78
C PHE A 203 3.05 17.06 -9.76
N VAL A 204 2.38 17.27 -8.62
CA VAL A 204 0.94 16.96 -8.48
C VAL A 204 0.11 17.77 -9.46
N VAL A 205 0.36 19.08 -9.56
CA VAL A 205 -0.35 19.96 -10.49
C VAL A 205 -0.14 19.54 -11.95
N SER A 206 1.09 19.17 -12.31
CA SER A 206 1.42 18.70 -13.66
C SER A 206 0.69 17.41 -14.01
N GLU A 207 0.72 16.41 -13.12
CA GLU A 207 0.06 15.13 -13.35
C GLU A 207 -1.46 15.24 -13.33
N ASP A 208 -2.05 16.03 -12.42
CA ASP A 208 -3.49 16.27 -12.41
C ASP A 208 -3.96 16.93 -13.72
N ARG A 209 -3.19 17.89 -14.27
CA ARG A 209 -3.48 18.46 -15.58
C ARG A 209 -3.44 17.40 -16.68
N ARG A 210 -2.38 16.60 -16.74
CA ARG A 210 -2.21 15.53 -17.74
C ARG A 210 -3.36 14.52 -17.68
N LEU A 211 -3.73 14.07 -16.48
CA LEU A 211 -4.82 13.12 -16.26
C LEU A 211 -6.18 13.71 -16.62
N ASN A 212 -6.43 14.97 -16.28
CA ASN A 212 -7.66 15.66 -16.66
C ASN A 212 -7.78 15.81 -18.19
N THR A 213 -6.70 16.14 -18.89
CA THR A 213 -6.69 16.18 -20.36
C THR A 213 -6.96 14.81 -20.98
N LEU A 214 -6.40 13.74 -20.41
CA LEU A 214 -6.66 12.37 -20.87
C LEU A 214 -8.14 11.98 -20.69
N ASN A 215 -8.72 12.30 -19.54
CA ASN A 215 -10.14 12.02 -19.26
C ASN A 215 -11.07 12.84 -20.16
N GLN A 216 -10.75 14.10 -20.44
CA GLN A 216 -11.50 14.92 -21.39
C GLN A 216 -11.41 14.35 -22.81
N ALA A 217 -10.22 13.99 -23.27
CA ALA A 217 -10.04 13.36 -24.59
C ALA A 217 -10.80 12.03 -24.72
N HIS A 218 -10.89 11.26 -23.63
CA HIS A 218 -11.67 10.02 -23.62
C HIS A 218 -13.18 10.28 -23.66
N ASN A 219 -13.65 11.32 -22.95
CA ASN A 219 -15.06 11.73 -22.96
C ASN A 219 -15.54 12.24 -24.33
N PHE A 220 -14.66 12.89 -25.10
CA PHE A 220 -14.96 13.25 -26.50
C PHE A 220 -14.96 12.04 -27.46
N SER A 221 -14.38 10.90 -27.06
CA SER A 221 -14.32 9.69 -27.88
C SER A 221 -15.57 8.81 -27.75
N PHE A 222 -16.35 8.97 -26.67
CA PHE A 222 -17.58 8.17 -26.43
C PHE A 222 -18.88 8.83 -26.90
N THR A 223 -18.88 10.09 -27.30
CA THR A 223 -20.00 10.68 -28.06
C THR A 223 -19.87 10.36 -29.55
N LYS A 224 -19.71 9.07 -29.88
CA LYS A 224 -20.08 8.58 -31.21
C LYS A 224 -21.60 8.54 -31.25
N VAL A 225 -22.21 9.72 -31.31
CA VAL A 225 -23.62 9.84 -31.64
C VAL A 225 -23.77 9.16 -33.00
N ASN A 226 -24.60 8.12 -33.05
CA ASN A 226 -24.90 7.31 -34.23
C ASN A 226 -25.65 8.14 -35.30
N HIS A 227 -25.14 9.31 -35.66
CA HIS A 227 -25.53 10.00 -36.87
C HIS A 227 -24.78 9.32 -38.00
N LEU A 228 -25.36 8.23 -38.50
CA LEU A 228 -24.90 7.70 -39.76
C LEU A 228 -25.08 8.80 -40.82
N PRO A 229 -24.04 9.13 -41.60
CA PRO A 229 -23.94 10.41 -42.33
C PRO A 229 -24.96 10.61 -43.44
N PHE A 230 -25.74 9.58 -43.79
CA PHE A 230 -26.65 9.60 -44.92
C PHE A 230 -28.02 9.06 -44.53
N PHE A 231 -29.08 9.63 -45.10
CA PHE A 231 -30.40 9.00 -45.13
C PHE A 231 -30.52 8.16 -46.40
N CYS A 232 -30.69 6.85 -46.25
CA CYS A 232 -30.86 5.94 -47.38
C CYS A 232 -32.35 5.82 -47.72
N GLN A 233 -32.75 6.36 -48.88
CA GLN A 233 -34.13 6.31 -49.34
C GLN A 233 -34.61 4.87 -49.60
N PHE A 234 -33.71 3.96 -49.97
CA PHE A 234 -34.05 2.55 -50.24
C PHE A 234 -34.50 1.80 -48.98
N HIS A 235 -33.87 2.09 -47.83
CA HIS A 235 -34.21 1.49 -46.54
C HIS A 235 -35.06 2.39 -45.64
N ASN A 236 -35.36 3.60 -46.10
CA ASN A 236 -36.07 4.66 -45.37
C ASN A 236 -35.53 4.90 -43.93
N ARG A 237 -34.21 4.90 -43.76
CA ARG A 237 -33.53 5.09 -42.46
C ARG A 237 -32.15 5.73 -42.61
N GLN A 238 -31.61 6.27 -41.51
CA GLN A 238 -30.20 6.69 -41.46
C GLN A 238 -29.27 5.48 -41.63
N ALA A 239 -28.28 5.61 -42.50
CA ALA A 239 -27.39 4.53 -42.93
C ALA A 239 -25.96 5.06 -43.17
N GLY A 240 -24.96 4.20 -43.02
CA GLY A 240 -23.55 4.55 -43.22
C GLY A 240 -23.16 4.78 -44.70
N HIS A 241 -24.13 4.78 -45.61
CA HIS A 241 -23.95 4.88 -47.05
C HIS A 241 -25.03 5.77 -47.68
N SER A 242 -24.70 6.47 -48.76
CA SER A 242 -25.69 7.22 -49.55
C SER A 242 -26.66 6.28 -50.27
N SER A 243 -27.84 6.80 -50.64
CA SER A 243 -28.83 6.06 -51.45
C SER A 243 -28.24 5.54 -52.76
N GLU A 244 -27.35 6.31 -53.39
CA GLU A 244 -26.67 5.94 -54.64
C GLU A 244 -25.75 4.72 -54.46
N ASN A 245 -25.01 4.66 -53.34
CA ASN A 245 -24.17 3.52 -53.01
C ASN A 245 -24.99 2.28 -52.64
N CYS A 246 -26.19 2.48 -52.06
CA CYS A 246 -27.13 1.40 -51.80
C CYS A 246 -27.71 0.80 -53.09
N PHE A 247 -28.06 1.65 -54.06
CA PHE A 247 -28.60 1.25 -55.35
C PHE A 247 -27.59 0.50 -56.23
N ARG A 248 -26.30 0.83 -56.10
CA ARG A 248 -25.20 0.15 -56.79
C ARG A 248 -24.78 -1.16 -56.12
N ASN A 249 -25.35 -1.54 -54.98
CA ASN A 249 -25.08 -2.83 -54.35
C ASN A 249 -25.62 -3.96 -55.25
N PRO A 250 -24.77 -4.89 -55.74
CA PRO A 250 -25.19 -5.99 -56.61
C PRO A 250 -26.29 -6.87 -55.97
N ALA A 251 -26.38 -6.91 -54.64
CA ALA A 251 -27.43 -7.64 -53.92
C ALA A 251 -28.83 -7.02 -54.04
N ASN A 252 -28.93 -5.74 -54.44
CA ASN A 252 -30.18 -5.01 -54.60
C ASN A 252 -30.62 -4.89 -56.08
N GLN A 253 -29.83 -5.40 -57.02
CA GLN A 253 -30.13 -5.39 -58.45
C GLN A 253 -30.85 -6.69 -58.82
N LEU A 254 -32.17 -6.72 -58.65
CA LEU A 254 -33.00 -7.76 -59.23
C LEU A 254 -33.22 -7.52 -60.74
N PRO A 255 -33.31 -8.57 -61.58
CA PRO A 255 -33.53 -8.43 -63.01
C PRO A 255 -34.86 -7.73 -63.31
N LEU A 256 -34.83 -6.80 -64.28
CA LEU A 256 -36.04 -6.26 -64.92
C LEU A 256 -36.80 -7.40 -65.60
N ASP A 257 -37.81 -7.94 -64.92
CA ASP A 257 -39.06 -8.44 -65.51
C ASP A 257 -40.06 -8.77 -64.39
N GLN A 258 -40.62 -7.71 -63.81
CA GLN A 258 -41.95 -7.74 -63.20
C GLN A 258 -42.43 -6.30 -62.96
N VAL A 259 -42.74 -5.60 -64.06
CA VAL A 259 -43.68 -4.49 -63.99
C VAL A 259 -45.07 -5.07 -64.20
N ALA A 260 -45.93 -5.05 -63.18
CA ALA A 260 -47.23 -4.38 -63.25
C ALA A 260 -48.17 -4.80 -62.10
N MET A 261 -48.90 -3.79 -61.63
CA MET A 261 -50.16 -3.85 -60.88
C MET A 261 -50.10 -4.13 -59.38
N ALA A 262 -50.09 -3.06 -58.59
CA ALA A 262 -51.34 -2.55 -58.03
C ALA A 262 -51.14 -1.13 -57.49
N ALA A 263 -51.92 -0.21 -58.01
CA ALA A 263 -52.01 1.16 -57.55
C ALA A 263 -52.98 1.27 -56.35
N VAL A 264 -52.85 2.39 -55.63
CA VAL A 264 -53.86 3.06 -54.79
C VAL A 264 -54.18 2.42 -53.43
N THR A 265 -53.75 3.07 -52.34
CA THR A 265 -54.67 3.78 -51.41
C THR A 265 -53.90 4.53 -50.33
N ALA A 266 -54.07 5.86 -50.27
CA ALA A 266 -54.10 6.59 -49.01
C ALA A 266 -55.45 6.32 -48.32
N PRO A 267 -55.52 6.26 -46.99
CA PRO A 267 -56.09 7.39 -46.22
C PRO A 267 -55.39 7.50 -44.83
N ALA A 268 -55.60 8.46 -43.95
CA ALA A 268 -56.23 9.78 -43.90
C ALA A 268 -55.84 10.33 -42.51
N GLN A 269 -55.55 11.62 -42.40
CA GLN A 269 -55.73 12.33 -41.13
C GLN A 269 -57.22 12.48 -40.85
N ALA A 270 -57.62 12.39 -39.57
CA ALA A 270 -58.43 13.38 -38.82
C ALA A 270 -58.94 12.73 -37.49
N PRO A 271 -59.72 13.41 -36.63
CA PRO A 271 -59.20 14.11 -35.45
C PRO A 271 -59.92 13.78 -34.13
N GLY A 272 -59.28 14.11 -33.00
CA GLY A 272 -59.87 14.60 -31.75
C GLY A 272 -60.87 13.73 -30.98
N GLU A 273 -60.57 13.47 -29.70
CA GLU A 273 -61.57 13.71 -28.65
C GLU A 273 -60.94 13.94 -27.28
N ARG A 274 -61.51 14.93 -26.57
CA ARG A 274 -61.24 15.32 -25.19
C ARG A 274 -61.72 14.25 -24.23
N THR A 275 -61.04 14.09 -23.09
CA THR A 275 -61.77 13.94 -21.82
C THR A 275 -60.94 14.43 -20.64
N VAL A 276 -61.59 15.29 -19.86
CA VAL A 276 -61.21 15.88 -18.58
C VAL A 276 -61.61 14.92 -17.47
N THR A 277 -60.82 14.79 -16.41
CA THR A 277 -61.24 14.59 -15.00
C THR A 277 -59.99 14.56 -14.12
N GLU A 278 -59.71 15.64 -13.38
CA GLU A 278 -60.00 15.83 -11.94
C GLU A 278 -58.94 15.19 -11.01
N ASP A 279 -58.03 16.05 -10.54
CA ASP A 279 -57.48 16.07 -9.17
C ASP A 279 -58.61 16.40 -8.16
N PRO A 280 -58.49 16.35 -6.80
CA PRO A 280 -57.40 15.98 -5.86
C PRO A 280 -58.00 15.16 -4.64
N PRO A 281 -57.56 15.20 -3.34
CA PRO A 281 -56.40 15.82 -2.70
C PRO A 281 -55.61 15.00 -1.67
N ALA A 282 -54.55 15.68 -1.22
CA ALA A 282 -53.66 15.45 -0.09
C ALA A 282 -54.24 14.77 1.16
N GLN A 283 -53.42 13.88 1.73
CA GLN A 283 -53.01 13.83 3.13
C GLN A 283 -51.57 13.34 3.22
#